data_AF-A0A352IPS2-F1
#
_entry.id   AF-A0A352IPS2-F1
#
_cell.length_a   1.000
_cell.length_b   1.000
_cell.length_c   1.000
_cell.angle_alpha   90.00
_cell.angle_beta   90.00
_cell.angle_gamma   90.00
#
_symmetry.space_group_name_H-M   'P 1'
#
loop_
_entity.id
_entity.type
_entity.pdbx_description
1 polymer ?
#
loop_
_entity_poly.entity_id
_entity_poly.type
_entity_poly.pdbx_seq_one_letter_code
_entity_poly.pdbx_strand_id
1 'polypeptide(L)' 'MLASDQELEEAGNRLGERLLTTGRTVATAESCTGGWVAKVLTDRAGSSAYVLGGLVTY' A
#
# COMPACT_ATOMS: atom_id res chain seq x y z
N MET A 1 -6.47 -18.54 6.77
CA MET A 1 -7.56 -17.80 6.09
C MET A 1 -6.88 -16.85 5.11
N LEU A 2 -7.25 -16.88 3.84
CA LEU A 2 -6.74 -15.94 2.84
C LEU A 2 -7.58 -14.65 2.96
N ALA A 3 -6.93 -13.48 2.96
CA ALA A 3 -7.65 -12.21 2.90
C ALA A 3 -8.35 -12.09 1.54
N SER A 4 -9.58 -11.59 1.54
CA SER A 4 -10.31 -11.21 0.34
C SER A 4 -9.79 -9.89 -0.24
N ASP A 5 -10.09 -9.64 -1.52
CA ASP A 5 -9.70 -8.38 -2.18
C ASP A 5 -10.29 -7.16 -1.46
N GLN A 6 -11.52 -7.28 -0.94
CA GLN A 6 -12.17 -6.21 -0.18
C GLN A 6 -11.42 -5.91 1.13
N GLU A 7 -10.99 -6.93 1.86
CA GLU A 7 -10.23 -6.73 3.11
C GLU A 7 -8.87 -6.07 2.84
N LEU A 8 -8.23 -6.40 1.71
CA LEU A 8 -7.00 -5.75 1.27
C LEU A 8 -7.22 -4.29 0.90
N GLU A 9 -8.26 -3.99 0.13
CA GLU A 9 -8.64 -2.62 -0.24
C GLU A 9 -8.92 -1.77 1.01
N GLU A 10 -9.71 -2.29 1.96
CA GLU A 10 -10.02 -1.61 3.21
C GLU A 10 -8.75 -1.37 4.05
N ALA A 11 -7.83 -2.34 4.11
CA ALA A 11 -6.56 -2.17 4.80
C ALA A 11 -5.68 -1.08 4.16
N GLY A 12 -5.57 -1.08 2.82
CA GLY A 12 -4.86 -0.05 2.06
C GLY A 12 -5.43 1.34 2.29
N ASN A 13 -6.76 1.47 2.24
CA ASN A 13 -7.48 2.72 2.48
C ASN A 13 -7.22 3.28 3.88
N ARG A 14 -7.34 2.45 4.92
CA ARG A 14 -7.06 2.87 6.31
C ARG A 14 -5.61 3.31 6.49
N LEU A 15 -4.65 2.60 5.88
CA LEU A 15 -3.24 2.98 5.98
C LEU A 15 -2.97 4.31 5.26
N GLY A 16 -3.49 4.49 4.04
CA GLY A 16 -3.38 5.74 3.29
C GLY A 16 -3.92 6.94 4.06
N GLU A 17 -5.09 6.81 4.69
CA GLU A 17 -5.67 7.87 5.53
C GLU A 17 -4.80 8.21 6.74
N ARG A 18 -4.25 7.21 7.41
CA ARG A 18 -3.34 7.43 8.55
C ARG A 18 -2.05 8.12 8.13
N LEU A 19 -1.51 7.78 6.97
CA LEU A 19 -0.29 8.41 6.44
C LEU A 19 -0.56 9.88 6.09
N LEU A 20 -1.65 10.16 5.36
CA LEU A 20 -2.07 11.52 5.01
C LEU A 20 -2.32 12.40 6.23
N THR A 21 -3.09 11.91 7.20
CA THR A 21 -3.42 12.66 8.42
C THR A 21 -2.22 12.93 9.31
N THR A 22 -1.16 12.12 9.20
CA THR A 22 0.08 12.31 9.95
C THR A 22 1.20 12.95 9.15
N GLY A 23 0.95 13.34 7.90
CA GLY A 23 1.97 13.92 7.00
C GLY A 23 3.15 12.98 6.74
N ARG A 24 2.90 11.66 6.79
CA ARG A 24 3.92 10.63 6.62
C ARG A 24 3.84 9.99 5.26
N THR A 25 4.95 9.40 4.87
CA THR A 25 5.07 8.62 3.65
C THR A 25 5.49 7.19 3.95
N VAL A 26 5.33 6.31 2.96
CA VAL A 26 5.69 4.89 3.03
C VAL A 26 6.43 4.48 1.75
N ALA A 27 7.33 3.51 1.90
CA ALA A 27 7.90 2.75 0.79
C ALA A 27 7.80 1.25 1.12
N THR A 28 7.69 0.41 0.09
CA THR A 28 7.66 -1.06 0.28
C THR A 28 8.95 -1.68 -0.24
N ALA A 29 9.36 -2.78 0.40
CA ALA A 29 10.38 -3.69 -0.11
C ALA A 29 9.77 -5.10 -0.05
N GLU A 30 9.64 -5.74 -1.21
CA GLU A 30 8.82 -6.92 -1.42
C GLU A 30 9.64 -8.03 -2.08
N SER A 31 9.34 -9.27 -1.72
CA SER A 31 9.88 -10.48 -2.36
C SER A 31 8.72 -11.40 -2.74
N CYS A 32 8.29 -12.30 -1.86
CA CYS A 32 7.22 -13.26 -2.16
C CYS A 32 5.85 -12.66 -2.51
N THR A 33 5.58 -11.41 -2.11
CA THR A 33 4.36 -10.69 -2.49
C THR A 33 4.41 -10.09 -3.88
N GLY A 34 5.59 -10.00 -4.52
CA GLY A 34 5.72 -9.61 -5.93
C GLY A 34 5.16 -8.23 -6.29
N GLY A 35 5.03 -7.31 -5.33
CA GLY A 35 4.44 -5.98 -5.55
C GLY A 35 2.97 -5.87 -5.14
N TRP A 36 2.33 -6.91 -4.60
CA TRP A 36 0.93 -6.86 -4.17
C TRP A 36 0.68 -5.85 -3.04
N VAL A 37 1.66 -5.61 -2.16
CA VAL A 37 1.50 -4.59 -1.11
C VAL A 37 1.51 -3.20 -1.74
N ALA A 38 2.46 -2.92 -2.64
CA ALA A 38 2.49 -1.69 -3.40
C ALA A 38 1.18 -1.49 -4.19
N LYS A 39 0.70 -2.51 -4.90
CA LYS A 39 -0.58 -2.49 -5.64
C LYS A 39 -1.73 -2.01 -4.78
N VAL A 40 -1.94 -2.63 -3.62
CA VAL A 40 -3.04 -2.28 -2.69
C VAL A 40 -2.96 -0.81 -2.25
N LEU A 41 -1.75 -0.29 -2.03
CA LEU A 41 -1.56 1.12 -1.67
C LEU A 41 -1.75 2.07 -2.85
N THR A 42 -1.32 1.67 -4.05
CA THR A 42 -1.34 2.54 -5.24
C THR A 42 -2.69 2.57 -5.95
N ASP A 43 -3.54 1.54 -5.77
CA ASP A 43 -4.89 1.47 -6.35
C ASP A 43 -5.82 2.59 -5.83
N ARG A 44 -5.55 3.11 -4.62
CA ARG A 44 -6.27 4.25 -4.07
C ARG A 44 -5.88 5.52 -4.82
N ALA A 45 -6.85 6.25 -5.37
CA ALA A 45 -6.62 7.57 -5.95
C ALA A 45 -5.96 8.53 -4.94
N GLY A 46 -4.95 9.27 -5.39
CA GLY A 46 -4.15 10.17 -4.54
C GLY A 46 -3.03 9.48 -3.74
N SER A 47 -2.76 8.20 -4.01
CA SER A 47 -1.66 7.44 -3.40
C SER A 47 -0.28 8.07 -3.56
N SER A 48 -0.06 8.85 -4.62
CA SER A 48 1.19 9.61 -4.85
C SER A 48 1.51 10.62 -3.74
N ALA A 49 0.54 11.03 -2.94
CA ALA A 49 0.78 11.93 -1.80
C ALA A 49 1.47 11.25 -0.61
N TYR A 50 1.46 9.90 -0.54
CA TYR A 50 2.01 9.17 0.61
C TYR A 50 2.83 7.93 0.25
N VAL A 51 2.79 7.43 -0.99
CA VAL A 51 3.65 6.33 -1.46
C VAL A 51 4.87 6.93 -2.17
N LEU A 52 6.07 6.69 -1.64
CA LEU A 52 7.33 7.19 -2.24
C LEU A 52 7.91 6.25 -3.29
N GLY A 53 7.68 4.95 -3.14
CA GLY A 53 8.24 3.95 -4.03
C GLY A 53 8.11 2.54 -3.49
N GLY A 54 8.41 1.57 -4.34
CA GLY A 54 8.43 0.17 -4.01
C GLY A 54 9.62 -0.52 -4.66
N LEU A 55 10.24 -1.45 -3.95
CA LEU A 55 11.24 -2.36 -4.47
C LEU A 55 10.65 -3.76 -4.48
N VAL A 56 10.76 -4.45 -5.61
CA VAL A 56 10.45 -5.88 -5.70
C VAL A 56 11.75 -6.61 -6.01
N THR A 57 12.27 -7.36 -5.05
CA THR A 57 13.53 -8.09 -5.12
C THR A 57 13.24 -9.56 -4.91
N TYR A 58 12.99 -10.25 -6.02
CA TYR A 58 12.61 -11.66 -6.05
C TYR A 58 13.83 -12.58 -6.02
#